data_AF-U2SR31-F1
#
_entry.id   AF-U2SR31-F1
#
_cell.length_a   1.000
_cell.length_b   1.000
_cell.length_c   1.000
_cell.angle_alpha   90.00
_cell.angle_beta   90.00
_cell.angle_gamma   90.00
#
_symmetry.space_group_name_H-M   'P 1'
#
loop_
_entity.id
_entity.type
_entity.pdbx_description
1 polymer ?
#
loop_
_entity_poly.entity_id
_entity_poly.type
_entity_poly.pdbx_seq_one_letter_code
_entity_poly.pdbx_strand_id
1 'polypeptide(L)'
;MEQVLHLARMMAEMRLAEYEGARIAKISWRKEPRPGMGYGVRFQKHGTRFLRIVCCETKQPLMGEISASLMLGKGGVGKSQSVPKEERILKQTGTTWRCFSYAEVLAFVAAAGDANSIHRQEPAIVPGMLILQELLGEHPMAQRMEIRFFQPLYCEEVVHLLPDKAGYSAMAKGERKFFYCIWKRECSDTRYSRHY
;
A
#
# COMPACT_ATOMS: atom_id res chain seq x y z
N MET A 1 -1.01 12.33 7.21
CA MET A 1 -1.20 11.83 5.83
C MET A 1 -0.11 12.36 4.88
N GLU A 2 0.30 13.62 4.99
CA GLU A 2 1.39 14.22 4.21
C GLU A 2 2.70 13.40 4.17
N GLN A 3 3.03 12.71 5.26
CA GLN A 3 4.15 11.77 5.33
C GLN A 3 4.12 10.69 4.22
N VAL A 4 2.97 10.08 3.95
CA VAL A 4 2.85 9.03 2.91
C VAL A 4 3.03 9.63 1.53
N LEU A 5 2.43 10.80 1.30
CA LEU A 5 2.58 11.54 0.05
C LEU A 5 4.03 11.97 -0.18
N HIS A 6 4.74 12.44 0.84
CA HIS A 6 6.17 12.74 0.79
C HIS A 6 6.99 11.51 0.37
N LEU A 7 6.78 10.37 1.03
CA LEU A 7 7.49 9.14 0.69
C LEU A 7 7.13 8.61 -0.71
N ALA A 8 5.90 8.86 -1.17
CA ALA A 8 5.48 8.55 -2.55
C ALA A 8 6.21 9.43 -3.57
N ARG A 9 6.37 10.73 -3.29
CA ARG A 9 7.17 11.66 -4.13
C ARG A 9 8.61 11.21 -4.24
N MET A 10 9.24 10.88 -3.11
CA MET A 10 10.61 10.34 -3.10
C MET A 10 10.75 9.11 -3.99
N MET A 11 9.76 8.20 -3.99
CA MET A 11 9.75 7.02 -4.86
C MET A 11 9.63 7.40 -6.34
N ALA A 12 8.72 8.32 -6.68
CA ALA A 12 8.47 8.74 -8.05
C ALA A 12 9.63 9.54 -8.67
N GLU A 13 10.37 10.31 -7.87
CA GLU A 13 11.51 11.11 -8.30
C GLU A 13 12.66 10.30 -8.91
N MET A 14 12.78 9.01 -8.58
CA MET A 14 13.83 8.16 -9.16
C MET A 14 13.71 7.97 -10.67
N ARG A 15 12.53 8.24 -11.26
CA ARG A 15 12.27 8.14 -12.71
C ARG A 15 12.83 6.86 -13.36
N LEU A 16 12.71 5.73 -12.65
CA LEU A 16 13.21 4.45 -13.14
C LEU A 16 12.37 3.99 -14.33
N ALA A 17 13.02 3.62 -15.43
CA ALA A 17 12.32 3.10 -16.61
C ALA A 17 11.52 1.83 -16.29
N GLU A 18 11.99 1.02 -15.34
CA GLU A 18 11.28 -0.19 -14.89
C GLU A 18 10.02 0.09 -14.08
N TYR A 19 9.73 1.34 -13.72
CA TYR A 19 8.53 1.70 -12.97
C TYR A 19 7.27 1.66 -13.85
N GLU A 20 7.41 1.86 -15.16
CA GLU A 20 6.28 1.82 -16.09
C GLU A 20 5.70 0.41 -16.18
N GLY A 21 4.38 0.31 -15.97
CA GLY A 21 3.67 -0.97 -15.93
C GLY A 21 3.96 -1.82 -14.70
N ALA A 22 4.82 -1.37 -13.78
CA ALA A 22 5.13 -2.09 -12.56
C ALA A 22 3.95 -2.05 -11.58
N ARG A 23 3.80 -3.12 -10.80
CA ARG A 23 2.76 -3.24 -9.77
C ARG A 23 3.38 -3.44 -8.40
N ILE A 24 2.82 -2.82 -7.37
CA ILE A 24 3.27 -3.06 -6.00
C ILE A 24 2.74 -4.42 -5.52
N ALA A 25 3.62 -5.32 -5.13
CA ALA A 25 3.26 -6.60 -4.48
C ALA A 25 3.15 -6.46 -2.96
N LYS A 26 3.99 -5.60 -2.35
CA LYS A 26 4.03 -5.42 -0.91
C LYS A 26 4.44 -4.00 -0.53
N ILE A 27 3.80 -3.47 0.50
CA ILE A 27 4.21 -2.26 1.21
C ILE A 27 4.53 -2.61 2.65
N SER A 28 5.57 -2.01 3.20
CA SER A 28 5.86 -1.98 4.63
C SER A 28 6.17 -0.56 5.03
N TRP A 29 5.32 0.02 5.86
CA TRP A 29 5.44 1.37 6.36
C TRP A 29 5.75 1.36 7.86
N ARG A 30 6.54 2.34 8.29
CA ARG A 30 6.81 2.64 9.70
C ARG A 30 6.71 4.13 9.93
N LYS A 31 6.09 4.50 11.05
CA LYS A 31 5.98 5.89 11.49
C LYS A 31 7.36 6.49 11.75
N GLU A 32 8.24 5.72 12.39
CA GLU A 32 9.63 6.09 12.63
C GLU A 32 10.55 5.15 11.84
N PRO A 33 11.61 5.68 11.19
CA PRO A 33 12.61 4.85 10.53
C PRO A 33 13.27 3.85 11.48
N ARG A 34 13.77 2.74 10.92
CA ARG A 34 14.59 1.82 11.71
C ARG A 34 15.89 2.51 12.18
N PRO A 35 16.42 2.13 13.36
CA PRO A 35 17.72 2.64 13.82
C PRO A 35 18.80 2.45 12.75
N GLY A 36 19.61 3.49 12.53
CA GLY A 36 20.69 3.48 11.52
C GLY A 36 20.24 3.74 10.08
N MET A 37 18.94 3.98 9.82
CA MET A 37 18.47 4.37 8.49
C MET A 37 18.71 5.86 8.25
N GLY A 38 19.55 6.19 7.27
CA GLY A 38 19.71 7.56 6.77
C GLY A 38 18.58 7.99 5.84
N TYR A 39 18.45 9.32 5.67
CA TYR A 39 17.56 9.95 4.68
C TYR A 39 17.90 9.47 3.26
N GLY A 40 16.86 9.33 2.43
CA GLY A 40 16.99 9.15 0.99
C GLY A 40 16.28 7.90 0.47
N VAL A 41 16.58 7.57 -0.78
CA VAL A 41 15.97 6.45 -1.49
C VAL A 41 17.04 5.41 -1.80
N ARG A 42 16.72 4.15 -1.49
CA ARG A 42 17.56 2.99 -1.80
C ARG A 42 16.72 2.00 -2.58
N PHE A 43 17.32 1.33 -3.54
CA PHE A 43 16.65 0.25 -4.25
C PHE A 43 17.55 -0.96 -4.41
N GLN A 44 16.92 -2.12 -4.50
CA GLN A 44 17.58 -3.40 -4.72
C GLN A 44 16.79 -4.19 -5.75
N LYS A 45 17.45 -4.57 -6.83
CA LYS A 45 16.88 -5.43 -7.86
C LYS A 45 17.09 -6.88 -7.48
N HIS A 46 16.04 -7.69 -7.60
CA HIS A 46 16.08 -9.13 -7.36
C HIS A 46 15.76 -9.86 -8.67
N GLY A 47 16.81 -10.21 -9.42
CA GLY A 47 16.68 -10.75 -10.77
C GLY A 47 16.05 -9.75 -11.73
N THR A 48 15.27 -10.23 -12.70
CA THR A 48 14.62 -9.38 -13.71
C THR A 48 13.20 -8.96 -13.34
N ARG A 49 12.59 -9.60 -12.33
CA ARG A 49 11.15 -9.51 -12.06
C ARG A 49 10.78 -8.65 -10.86
N PHE A 50 11.70 -8.40 -9.94
CA PHE A 50 11.40 -7.70 -8.70
C PHE A 50 12.36 -6.55 -8.43
N LEU A 51 11.80 -5.44 -7.98
CA LEU A 51 12.54 -4.27 -7.51
C LEU A 51 12.01 -3.89 -6.14
N ARG A 52 12.88 -3.85 -5.14
CA ARG A 52 12.55 -3.32 -3.83
C ARG A 52 13.03 -1.88 -3.75
N ILE A 53 12.15 -0.96 -3.39
CA ILE A 53 12.46 0.45 -3.13
C ILE A 53 12.23 0.71 -1.64
N VAL A 54 13.14 1.46 -1.02
CA VAL A 54 13.05 1.91 0.36
C VAL A 54 13.26 3.42 0.37
N CYS A 55 12.24 4.17 0.80
CA CYS A 55 12.30 5.61 0.99
C CYS A 55 12.31 5.90 2.50
N CYS A 56 13.19 6.80 2.94
CA CYS A 56 13.37 7.12 4.34
C CYS A 56 13.50 8.63 4.53
N GLU A 57 12.64 9.18 5.38
CA GLU A 57 12.73 10.55 5.89
C GLU A 57 13.05 10.49 7.39
N THR A 58 14.03 11.27 7.83
CA THR A 58 14.51 11.27 9.22
C THR A 58 14.14 12.54 9.98
N LYS A 59 13.61 13.57 9.30
CA LYS A 59 13.24 14.85 9.92
C LYS A 59 11.73 14.97 10.10
N GLN A 60 11.31 15.47 11.26
CA GLN A 60 9.91 15.84 11.48
C GLN A 60 9.55 17.06 10.61
N PRO A 61 8.28 17.21 10.17
CA PRO A 61 7.11 16.36 10.50
C PRO A 61 6.93 15.14 9.59
N LEU A 62 7.79 14.96 8.58
CA LEU A 62 7.65 13.94 7.53
C LEU A 62 8.41 12.65 7.81
N MET A 63 9.11 12.57 8.95
CA MET A 63 9.87 11.42 9.42
C MET A 63 9.08 10.14 9.23
N GLY A 64 9.65 9.13 8.58
CA GLY A 64 9.02 7.84 8.31
C GLY A 64 9.84 6.99 7.34
N GLU A 65 9.52 5.70 7.28
CA GLU A 65 10.15 4.76 6.36
C GLU A 65 9.08 3.97 5.61
N ILE A 66 9.24 3.84 4.30
CA ILE A 66 8.47 2.90 3.51
C ILE A 66 9.38 2.00 2.68
N SER A 67 9.00 0.74 2.59
CA SER A 67 9.55 -0.24 1.67
C SER A 67 8.45 -0.74 0.75
N ALA A 68 8.60 -0.54 -0.56
CA ALA A 68 7.72 -1.09 -1.58
C ALA A 68 8.45 -2.17 -2.39
N SER A 69 7.84 -3.35 -2.53
CA SER A 69 8.31 -4.38 -3.45
C SER A 69 7.47 -4.33 -4.71
N LEU A 70 8.10 -4.00 -5.83
CA LEU A 70 7.51 -3.90 -7.15
C LEU A 70 7.74 -5.19 -7.94
N MET A 71 6.71 -5.62 -8.65
CA MET A 71 6.78 -6.59 -9.74
C MET A 71 6.97 -5.82 -11.03
N LEU A 72 8.10 -6.04 -11.69
CA LEU A 72 8.50 -5.37 -12.92
C LEU A 72 7.84 -6.04 -14.12
N GLY A 73 7.23 -5.24 -15.00
CA GLY A 73 6.66 -5.71 -16.26
C GLY A 73 7.70 -5.71 -17.38
N LYS A 74 8.17 -6.89 -17.80
CA LYS A 74 8.59 -7.10 -19.19
C LYS A 74 7.94 -8.39 -19.68
N GLY A 75 6.88 -8.25 -20.47
CA GLY A 75 6.27 -9.37 -21.19
C GLY A 75 4.76 -9.31 -21.29
N GLY A 76 4.29 -8.70 -22.38
CA GLY A 76 3.17 -9.21 -23.17
C GLY A 76 1.75 -9.09 -22.60
N VAL A 77 0.87 -8.59 -23.46
CA VAL A 77 -0.51 -9.07 -23.54
C VAL A 77 -0.47 -10.59 -23.61
N GLY A 78 -0.62 -11.24 -22.46
CA GLY A 78 -0.62 -12.68 -22.32
C GLY A 78 -1.82 -13.07 -21.49
N LYS A 79 -2.91 -13.42 -22.17
CA LYS A 79 -4.02 -14.16 -21.57
C LYS A 79 -3.44 -15.33 -20.77
N SER A 80 -3.62 -15.31 -19.47
CA SER A 80 -3.82 -16.54 -18.72
C SER A 80 -4.95 -16.25 -17.73
N GLN A 81 -6.17 -16.48 -18.22
CA GLN A 81 -7.25 -16.90 -17.35
C GLN A 81 -6.82 -18.25 -16.74
N SER A 82 -6.05 -18.21 -15.67
CA SER A 82 -6.00 -19.35 -14.77
C SER A 82 -7.29 -19.30 -13.98
N VAL A 83 -8.22 -20.20 -14.32
CA VAL A 83 -9.42 -20.49 -13.56
C VAL A 83 -9.05 -20.56 -12.07
N PRO A 84 -9.63 -19.73 -11.19
CA PRO A 84 -9.37 -19.83 -9.77
C PRO A 84 -9.80 -21.21 -9.28
N LYS A 85 -8.85 -21.95 -8.69
CA LYS A 85 -9.10 -23.09 -7.81
C LYS A 85 -10.12 -22.63 -6.76
N GLU A 86 -11.37 -23.11 -6.88
CA GLU A 86 -12.48 -22.97 -5.93
C GLU A 86 -12.23 -21.97 -4.79
N GLU A 87 -12.11 -20.68 -5.14
CA GLU A 87 -12.21 -19.62 -4.16
C GLU A 87 -13.67 -19.61 -3.76
N ARG A 88 -13.96 -20.22 -2.60
CA ARG A 88 -15.24 -20.09 -1.92
C ARG A 88 -15.67 -18.64 -2.06
N ILE A 89 -16.75 -18.41 -2.80
CA ILE A 89 -17.49 -17.15 -2.81
C ILE A 89 -17.77 -16.86 -1.34
N LEU A 90 -16.90 -16.07 -0.72
CA LEU A 90 -17.08 -15.62 0.65
C LEU A 90 -18.33 -14.77 0.56
N LYS A 91 -19.42 -15.26 1.17
CA LYS A 91 -20.62 -14.46 1.39
C LYS A 91 -20.14 -13.11 1.91
N GLN A 92 -20.45 -12.04 1.19
CA GLN A 92 -19.97 -10.69 1.42
C GLN A 92 -20.50 -10.17 2.77
N THR A 93 -19.91 -10.61 3.87
CA THR A 93 -20.24 -10.19 5.24
C THR A 93 -19.11 -9.36 5.84
N GLY A 94 -18.35 -8.66 5.00
CA GLY A 94 -17.34 -7.70 5.42
C GLY A 94 -17.95 -6.30 5.56
N THR A 95 -17.34 -5.47 6.39
CA THR A 95 -17.74 -4.06 6.50
C THR A 95 -17.35 -3.33 5.21
N THR A 96 -18.29 -2.66 4.57
CA THR A 96 -17.99 -1.77 3.45
C THR A 96 -17.01 -0.70 3.92
N TRP A 97 -15.86 -0.64 3.25
CA TRP A 97 -14.78 0.27 3.60
C TRP A 97 -14.76 1.48 2.68
N ARG A 98 -14.52 1.24 1.38
CA ARG A 98 -14.27 2.34 0.44
C ARG A 98 -14.54 1.95 -1.00
N CYS A 99 -14.89 2.94 -1.80
CA CYS A 99 -14.86 2.90 -3.26
C CYS A 99 -13.97 4.06 -3.73
N PHE A 100 -12.92 3.78 -4.50
CA PHE A 100 -12.01 4.83 -4.98
C PHE A 100 -12.48 5.36 -6.34
N SER A 101 -12.78 6.65 -6.39
CA SER A 101 -13.13 7.35 -7.61
C SER A 101 -11.92 7.54 -8.53
N TYR A 102 -12.17 7.60 -9.85
CA TYR A 102 -11.09 7.94 -10.77
C TYR A 102 -10.48 9.33 -10.50
N ALA A 103 -11.31 10.31 -10.11
CA ALA A 103 -10.87 11.67 -9.81
C ALA A 103 -9.92 11.73 -8.60
N GLU A 104 -10.20 11.01 -7.51
CA GLU A 104 -9.30 11.00 -6.34
C GLU A 104 -7.97 10.29 -6.65
N VAL A 105 -8.02 9.23 -7.47
CA VAL A 105 -6.82 8.54 -7.94
C VAL A 105 -5.95 9.48 -8.75
N LEU A 106 -6.50 10.21 -9.72
CA LEU A 106 -5.75 11.18 -10.51
C LEU A 106 -5.17 12.31 -9.65
N ALA A 107 -5.93 12.81 -8.67
CA ALA A 107 -5.46 13.85 -7.77
C ALA A 107 -4.24 13.38 -6.95
N PHE A 108 -4.30 12.17 -6.40
CA PHE A 108 -3.16 11.59 -5.67
C PHE A 108 -1.96 11.38 -6.59
N VAL A 109 -2.17 10.80 -7.78
CA VAL A 109 -1.13 10.52 -8.76
C VAL A 109 -0.42 11.81 -9.19
N ALA A 110 -1.17 12.88 -9.44
CA ALA A 110 -0.62 14.20 -9.74
C ALA A 110 0.19 14.77 -8.56
N ALA A 111 -0.35 14.70 -7.34
CA ALA A 111 0.31 15.22 -6.14
C ALA A 111 1.58 14.46 -5.76
N ALA A 112 1.63 13.15 -6.04
CA ALA A 112 2.77 12.28 -5.82
C ALA A 112 3.82 12.39 -6.94
N GLY A 113 3.46 12.93 -8.11
CA GLY A 113 4.31 12.91 -9.29
C GLY A 113 4.49 11.51 -9.89
N ASP A 114 3.59 10.57 -9.60
CA ASP A 114 3.67 9.20 -10.08
C ASP A 114 3.36 9.15 -11.58
N ALA A 115 4.36 8.80 -12.40
CA ALA A 115 4.24 8.77 -13.86
C ALA A 115 3.74 7.43 -14.42
N ASN A 116 3.55 6.40 -13.59
CA ASN A 116 3.16 5.07 -14.07
C ASN A 116 1.78 5.13 -14.73
N SER A 117 1.71 4.72 -16.00
CA SER A 117 0.50 4.92 -16.81
C SER A 117 -0.69 4.06 -16.36
N ILE A 118 -0.46 2.98 -15.61
CA ILE A 118 -1.52 2.08 -15.13
C ILE A 118 -2.56 2.77 -14.24
N HIS A 119 -2.22 3.94 -13.70
CA HIS A 119 -3.12 4.76 -12.87
C HIS A 119 -3.99 5.73 -13.68
N ARG A 120 -3.71 5.87 -14.99
CA ARG A 120 -4.40 6.80 -15.92
C ARG A 120 -5.06 6.10 -17.11
N GLN A 121 -4.70 4.85 -17.37
CA GLN A 121 -5.32 4.02 -18.41
C GLN A 121 -6.61 3.40 -17.90
N GLU A 122 -7.60 3.17 -18.76
CA GLU A 122 -8.83 2.46 -18.39
C GLU A 122 -8.67 0.94 -18.59
N PRO A 123 -9.01 0.09 -17.60
CA PRO A 123 -9.46 0.44 -16.25
C PRO A 123 -8.29 0.88 -15.34
N ALA A 124 -8.45 2.02 -14.67
CA ALA A 124 -7.39 2.64 -13.87
C ALA A 124 -7.19 1.88 -12.55
N ILE A 125 -5.93 1.52 -12.28
CA ILE A 125 -5.53 0.82 -11.06
C ILE A 125 -5.30 1.84 -9.95
N VAL A 126 -5.84 1.58 -8.75
CA VAL A 126 -5.62 2.40 -7.56
C VAL A 126 -4.16 2.27 -7.09
N PRO A 127 -3.41 3.38 -6.89
CA PRO A 127 -2.06 3.33 -6.36
C PRO A 127 -2.00 2.68 -4.97
N GLY A 128 -1.08 1.73 -4.77
CA GLY A 128 -0.90 1.10 -3.46
C GLY A 128 -0.53 2.09 -2.35
N MET A 129 0.14 3.19 -2.70
CA MET A 129 0.46 4.30 -1.80
C MET A 129 -0.78 5.09 -1.34
N LEU A 130 -1.77 5.25 -2.22
CA LEU A 130 -3.06 5.85 -1.86
C LEU A 130 -3.81 4.94 -0.89
N ILE A 131 -3.83 3.63 -1.15
CA ILE A 131 -4.43 2.64 -0.24
C ILE A 131 -3.78 2.70 1.16
N LEU A 132 -2.44 2.79 1.22
CA LEU A 132 -1.73 2.98 2.49
C LEU A 132 -2.16 4.28 3.19
N GLN A 133 -2.25 5.39 2.46
CA GLN A 133 -2.62 6.69 3.01
C GLN A 133 -3.99 6.63 3.69
N GLU A 134 -4.99 6.08 2.99
CA GLU A 134 -6.36 5.99 3.51
C GLU A 134 -6.45 5.05 4.72
N LEU A 135 -5.78 3.90 4.68
CA LEU A 135 -5.73 2.98 5.84
C LEU A 135 -5.08 3.63 7.06
N LEU A 136 -4.03 4.45 6.88
CA LEU A 136 -3.41 5.18 7.99
C LEU A 136 -4.30 6.31 8.52
N GLY A 137 -5.16 6.90 7.68
CA GLY A 137 -6.18 7.85 8.10
C GLY A 137 -7.16 7.24 9.10
N GLU A 138 -7.54 5.98 8.92
CA GLU A 138 -8.41 5.23 9.84
C GLU A 138 -7.68 4.66 11.07
N HIS A 139 -6.35 4.68 11.03
CA HIS A 139 -5.51 4.08 12.06
C HIS A 139 -4.42 5.06 12.54
N PRO A 140 -4.80 6.20 13.14
CA PRO A 140 -3.86 7.26 13.52
C PRO A 140 -2.80 6.84 14.56
N MET A 141 -3.08 5.77 15.32
CA MET A 141 -2.16 5.21 16.32
C MET A 141 -1.20 4.15 15.75
N ALA A 142 -1.27 3.86 14.45
CA ALA A 142 -0.38 2.92 13.80
C ALA A 142 1.08 3.39 13.90
N GLN A 143 1.96 2.46 14.28
CA GLN A 143 3.43 2.65 14.27
C GLN A 143 4.06 1.90 13.10
N ARG A 144 3.38 0.86 12.63
CA ARG A 144 3.77 0.06 11.48
C ARG A 144 2.53 -0.48 10.79
N MET A 145 2.61 -0.60 9.47
CA MET A 145 1.60 -1.25 8.65
C MET A 145 2.31 -2.06 7.56
N GLU A 146 1.79 -3.25 7.26
CA GLU A 146 2.21 -4.04 6.12
C GLU A 146 0.98 -4.34 5.26
N ILE A 147 1.11 -4.15 3.95
CA ILE A 147 0.07 -4.45 2.96
C ILE A 147 0.65 -5.43 1.94
N ARG A 148 -0.09 -6.48 1.61
CA ARG A 148 0.23 -7.43 0.54
C ARG A 148 -0.87 -7.37 -0.49
N PHE A 149 -0.50 -7.12 -1.74
CA PHE A 149 -1.43 -7.04 -2.85
C PHE A 149 -1.42 -8.36 -3.61
N PHE A 150 -2.61 -8.90 -3.87
CA PHE A 150 -2.80 -10.16 -4.60
C PHE A 150 -3.35 -9.90 -5.99
N GLN A 151 -4.28 -8.95 -6.11
CA GLN A 151 -4.89 -8.53 -7.38
C GLN A 151 -4.92 -7.00 -7.46
N PRO A 152 -4.91 -6.42 -8.67
CA PRO A 152 -5.18 -5.01 -8.86
C PRO A 152 -6.55 -4.63 -8.31
N LEU A 153 -6.61 -3.53 -7.58
CA LEU A 153 -7.85 -2.83 -7.26
C LEU A 153 -8.08 -1.78 -8.34
N TYR A 154 -9.21 -1.85 -9.03
CA TYR A 154 -9.57 -0.85 -10.04
C TYR A 154 -10.44 0.25 -9.42
N CYS A 155 -10.46 1.43 -10.06
CA CYS A 155 -11.39 2.49 -9.68
C CYS A 155 -12.83 1.99 -9.75
N GLU A 156 -13.69 2.60 -8.94
CA GLU A 156 -15.12 2.27 -8.80
C GLU A 156 -15.41 0.84 -8.27
N GLU A 157 -14.39 0.10 -7.83
CA GLU A 157 -14.59 -1.16 -7.12
C GLU A 157 -14.88 -0.90 -5.64
N VAL A 158 -16.06 -1.32 -5.17
CA VAL A 158 -16.41 -1.28 -3.74
C VAL A 158 -15.60 -2.33 -2.99
N VAL A 159 -14.84 -1.87 -1.99
CA VAL A 159 -14.00 -2.68 -1.14
C VAL A 159 -14.70 -2.97 0.18
N HIS A 160 -14.72 -4.23 0.56
CA HIS A 160 -15.18 -4.71 1.87
C HIS A 160 -14.01 -5.26 2.66
N LEU A 161 -13.93 -4.92 3.94
CA LEU A 161 -12.93 -5.45 4.86
C LEU A 161 -13.51 -6.58 5.70
N LEU A 162 -12.79 -7.69 5.73
CA LEU A 162 -13.09 -8.86 6.57
C LEU A 162 -11.96 -9.05 7.57
N PRO A 163 -12.27 -9.23 8.87
CA PRO A 163 -11.27 -9.68 9.83
C PRO A 163 -10.60 -10.97 9.38
N ASP A 164 -9.29 -11.03 9.49
CA ASP A 164 -8.45 -12.19 9.23
C ASP A 164 -7.50 -12.37 10.44
N LYS A 165 -6.92 -13.55 10.62
CA LYS A 165 -6.24 -13.97 11.88
C LYS A 165 -5.30 -12.92 12.49
N ALA A 166 -4.58 -12.16 11.66
CA ALA A 166 -3.59 -11.17 12.07
C ALA A 166 -3.83 -9.77 11.47
N GLY A 167 -5.02 -9.50 10.92
CA GLY A 167 -5.27 -8.26 10.20
C GLY A 167 -6.62 -8.25 9.48
N TYR A 168 -6.66 -7.66 8.30
CA TYR A 168 -7.88 -7.56 7.50
C TYR A 168 -7.60 -7.92 6.04
N SER A 169 -8.53 -8.66 5.45
CA SER A 169 -8.57 -8.94 4.03
C SER A 169 -9.55 -8.01 3.34
N ALA A 170 -9.08 -7.32 2.31
CA ALA A 170 -9.88 -6.47 1.45
C ALA A 170 -10.36 -7.26 0.23
N MET A 171 -11.69 -7.29 0.07
CA MET A 171 -12.36 -7.98 -1.02
C MET A 171 -13.08 -6.98 -1.92
N ALA A 172 -13.02 -7.18 -3.22
CA ALA A 172 -13.84 -6.45 -4.18
C ALA A 172 -14.21 -7.39 -5.33
N LYS A 173 -15.46 -7.34 -5.80
CA LYS A 173 -16.01 -8.23 -6.84
C LYS A 173 -15.76 -9.74 -6.59
N GLY A 174 -15.76 -10.15 -5.32
CA GLY A 174 -15.52 -11.54 -4.92
C GLY A 174 -14.05 -11.98 -4.88
N GLU A 175 -13.11 -11.11 -5.27
CA GLU A 175 -11.68 -11.39 -5.26
C GLU A 175 -11.00 -10.77 -4.04
N ARG A 176 -9.98 -11.45 -3.51
CA ARG A 176 -9.10 -10.86 -2.50
C ARG A 176 -8.12 -9.90 -3.18
N LYS A 177 -8.29 -8.59 -2.95
CA LYS A 177 -7.44 -7.55 -3.55
C LYS A 177 -6.14 -7.38 -2.78
N PHE A 178 -6.25 -7.17 -1.47
CA PHE A 178 -5.09 -7.05 -0.59
C PHE A 178 -5.38 -7.55 0.83
N PHE A 179 -4.32 -7.76 1.59
CA PHE A 179 -4.36 -8.00 3.03
C PHE A 179 -3.48 -6.97 3.71
N TYR A 180 -3.92 -6.46 4.87
CA TYR A 180 -3.06 -5.62 5.69
C TYR A 180 -3.07 -6.01 7.16
N CYS A 181 -1.96 -5.74 7.82
CA CYS A 181 -1.83 -5.85 9.27
C CYS A 181 -1.21 -4.58 9.85
N ILE A 182 -1.54 -4.30 11.11
CA ILE A 182 -1.22 -3.04 11.78
C ILE A 182 -0.64 -3.36 13.15
N TRP A 183 0.43 -2.65 13.49
CA TRP A 183 0.96 -2.61 14.84
C TRP A 183 0.79 -1.19 15.38
N LYS A 184 0.06 -1.09 16.49
CA LYS A 184 -0.20 0.17 17.17
C LYS A 184 0.78 0.35 18.33
N ARG A 185 0.96 1.58 18.77
CA ARG A 185 1.63 1.83 20.06
C ARG A 185 0.75 1.22 21.14
N GLU A 186 1.33 0.46 22.07
CA GLU A 186 0.60 0.11 23.29
C GLU A 186 0.22 1.42 23.98
N CYS A 187 -1.07 1.64 24.22
CA CYS A 187 -1.47 2.62 25.21
C CYS A 187 -0.91 2.13 26.54
N SER A 188 0.05 2.87 27.09
CA SER A 188 0.35 2.73 28.51
C SER A 188 -0.85 3.29 29.23
N ASP A 189 -1.82 2.41 29.53
CA ASP A 189 -2.88 2.76 30.45
C ASP A 189 -2.22 3.16 31.77
N THR A 190 -2.63 4.33 32.24
CA THR A 190 -2.11 5.02 33.41
C THR A 190 -1.92 4.05 34.58
N ARG A 191 -0.72 4.13 35.18
CA ARG A 191 -0.41 3.54 36.49
C ARG A 191 -1.56 3.87 37.45
N TYR A 192 -2.32 2.85 37.84
CA TYR A 192 -3.06 2.92 39.09
C TYR A 192 -2.02 3.04 40.21
N SER A 193 -1.76 4.27 40.65
CA SER A 193 -1.16 4.55 41.94
C SER A 193 -2.11 4.01 43.01
N ARG A 194 -1.94 2.74 43.37
CA ARG A 194 -2.39 2.25 44.68
C ARG A 194 -1.41 2.82 45.70
N HIS A 195 -1.78 3.98 46.26
CA HIS A 195 -1.36 4.33 47.61
C HIS A 195 -2.06 3.35 48.55
N TYR A 196 -1.26 2.53 49.24
CA TYR A 196 -1.55 1.99 50.55
C TYR A 196 -0.36 2.33 51.44
#